data_AF-A0A1Y3BEZ1-F1
#
_entry.id   AF-A0A1Y3BEZ1-F1
#
_cell.length_a   1.000
_cell.length_b   1.000
_cell.length_c   1.000
_cell.angle_alpha   90.00
_cell.angle_beta   90.00
_cell.angle_gamma   90.00
#
_symmetry.space_group_name_H-M   'P 1'
#
loop_
_entity.id
_entity.type
_entity.pdbx_description
1 polymer ?
#
loop_
_entity_poly.entity_id
_entity_poly.type
_entity_poly.pdbx_seq_one_letter_code
_entity_poly.pdbx_strand_id
1 'polypeptide(L)'
;MTTLSVNFNWPGPNRYETLLKQRHLQLLGRTIDLERLIVQRLNAYMLKSLEVAIARFEAADLTNIMDLDLLLRVNRLTHKLLNKYIKLDSFDALLAEANQSVSDPYGRITLHIYSEMVSDFLPRYCFNSSTQRFIRMPDGKASELIGQKISRERFPFTNNLPYLVYGTKPLNYAFSSIQKLYSGFIGAPHFRILCRVLGYSGIALIIEELLNFIHNKIQISITASVHSIRQAMGGKDAKMLN
;
A
#
# COMPACT_ATOMS: atom_id res chain seq x y z
N MET A 1 -12.47 11.39 -29.93
CA MET A 1 -11.63 11.92 -28.83
C MET A 1 -12.56 12.43 -27.74
N THR A 2 -12.75 11.64 -26.68
CA THR A 2 -13.55 12.03 -25.51
C THR A 2 -12.78 13.07 -24.70
N THR A 3 -13.26 14.31 -24.69
CA THR A 3 -12.75 15.36 -23.80
C THR A 3 -12.88 14.87 -22.35
N LEU A 4 -11.77 14.78 -21.63
CA LEU A 4 -11.76 14.52 -20.19
C LEU A 4 -12.66 15.55 -19.50
N SER A 5 -13.83 15.12 -19.03
CA SER A 5 -14.85 15.97 -18.39
C SER A 5 -14.48 16.37 -16.96
N VAL A 6 -13.18 16.48 -16.66
CA VAL A 6 -12.66 16.79 -15.33
C VAL A 6 -11.88 18.08 -15.43
N ASN A 7 -12.40 19.13 -14.78
CA ASN A 7 -11.77 20.43 -14.77
C ASN A 7 -10.72 20.50 -13.64
N PHE A 8 -9.47 20.78 -14.00
CA PHE A 8 -8.36 20.94 -13.07
C PHE A 8 -8.10 22.42 -12.80
N ASN A 9 -8.83 22.96 -11.82
CA ASN A 9 -8.61 24.34 -11.39
C ASN A 9 -7.41 24.41 -10.45
N TRP A 10 -6.55 25.40 -10.68
CA TRP A 10 -5.53 25.76 -9.70
C TRP A 10 -6.18 26.15 -8.37
N PRO A 11 -5.65 25.70 -7.22
CA PRO A 11 -6.20 26.09 -5.93
C PRO A 11 -6.05 27.60 -5.74
N GLY A 12 -7.13 28.26 -5.30
CA GLY A 12 -7.08 29.69 -4.99
C GLY A 12 -6.10 29.98 -3.85
N PRO A 13 -5.27 31.03 -3.95
CA PRO A 13 -4.36 31.39 -2.86
C PRO A 13 -5.15 31.85 -1.63
N ASN A 14 -4.66 31.50 -0.45
CA ASN A 14 -5.24 31.95 0.82
C ASN A 14 -4.14 32.43 1.77
N ARG A 15 -4.48 33.30 2.71
CA ARG A 15 -3.54 33.98 3.62
C ARG A 15 -3.67 33.45 5.05
N TYR A 16 -3.24 32.21 5.27
CA TYR A 16 -3.26 31.59 6.60
C TYR A 16 -2.07 31.97 7.49
N GLU A 17 -1.02 32.56 6.92
CA GLU A 17 0.25 32.79 7.63
C GLU A 17 0.12 33.65 8.89
N THR A 18 -0.75 34.66 8.86
CA THR A 18 -0.98 35.54 10.01
C THR A 18 -1.65 34.81 11.17
N LEU A 19 -2.63 33.95 10.86
CA LEU A 19 -3.32 33.11 11.85
C LEU A 19 -2.39 32.07 12.46
N LEU A 20 -1.54 31.45 11.64
CA LEU A 20 -0.57 30.44 12.09
C LEU A 20 0.49 30.98 13.05
N LYS A 21 0.75 32.29 13.04
CA LYS A 21 1.74 32.96 13.91
C LYS A 21 1.14 33.55 15.18
N GLN A 22 -0.18 33.45 15.41
CA GLN A 22 -0.81 34.07 16.57
C GLN A 22 -0.63 33.22 17.85
N ARG A 23 0.17 33.71 18.79
CA ARG A 23 0.43 33.07 20.09
C ARG A 23 -0.30 33.71 21.27
N HIS A 24 -0.75 34.95 21.10
CA HIS A 24 -1.29 35.78 22.18
C HIS A 24 -2.58 36.48 21.76
N LEU A 25 -3.62 35.70 21.44
CA LEU A 25 -4.94 36.24 21.13
C LEU A 25 -5.71 36.51 22.43
N GLN A 26 -6.06 37.76 22.70
CA GLN A 26 -6.90 38.11 23.85
C GLN A 26 -8.38 37.91 23.51
N LEU A 27 -9.08 37.06 24.27
CA LEU A 27 -10.50 36.81 24.11
C LEU A 27 -11.15 36.56 25.47
N LEU A 28 -12.16 37.36 25.82
CA LEU A 28 -12.90 37.25 27.10
C LEU A 28 -11.99 37.22 28.34
N GLY A 29 -10.95 38.05 28.35
CA GLY A 29 -9.98 38.15 29.45
C GLY A 29 -8.98 37.00 29.52
N ARG A 30 -8.95 36.09 28.55
CA ARG A 30 -7.96 35.00 28.44
C ARG A 30 -7.01 35.24 27.27
N THR A 31 -5.77 34.82 27.44
CA THR A 31 -4.78 34.77 26.35
C THR A 31 -4.79 33.37 25.74
N ILE A 32 -5.09 33.28 24.45
CA ILE A 32 -5.18 32.03 23.70
C ILE A 32 -3.97 31.92 22.77
N ASP A 33 -3.25 30.80 22.88
CA ASP A 33 -2.22 30.40 21.93
C ASP A 33 -2.85 29.63 20.76
N LEU A 34 -3.12 30.36 19.68
CA LEU A 34 -3.80 29.80 18.51
C LEU A 34 -2.86 28.88 17.71
N GLU A 35 -1.56 29.21 17.64
CA GLU A 35 -0.54 28.36 17.01
C GLU A 35 -0.54 26.97 17.65
N ARG A 36 -0.51 26.89 18.98
CA ARG A 36 -0.51 25.61 19.70
C ARG A 36 -1.77 24.77 19.40
N LEU A 37 -2.95 25.39 19.40
CA LEU A 37 -4.21 24.71 19.10
C LEU A 37 -4.27 24.21 17.66
N ILE A 38 -3.76 25.00 16.71
CA ILE A 38 -3.68 24.61 15.29
C ILE A 38 -2.70 23.44 15.12
N VAL A 39 -1.52 23.50 15.74
CA VAL A 39 -0.51 22.42 15.69
C VAL A 39 -1.11 21.10 16.20
N GLN A 40 -1.78 21.12 17.35
CA GLN A 40 -2.45 19.92 17.89
C GLN A 40 -3.41 19.29 16.88
N ARG A 41 -4.22 20.12 16.21
CA ARG A 41 -5.19 19.66 15.23
C ARG A 41 -4.53 19.17 13.94
N LEU A 42 -3.47 19.84 13.49
CA LEU A 42 -2.74 19.45 12.28
C LEU A 42 -1.95 18.16 12.46
N ASN A 43 -1.33 17.92 13.62
CA ASN A 43 -0.72 16.62 13.92
C ASN A 43 -1.76 15.49 13.84
N ALA A 44 -2.95 15.68 14.43
CA ALA A 44 -4.03 14.70 14.33
C ALA A 44 -4.51 14.47 12.89
N TYR A 45 -4.62 15.52 12.07
CA TYR A 45 -4.97 15.37 10.66
C TYR A 45 -3.88 14.70 9.82
N MET A 46 -2.60 14.99 10.11
CA MET A 46 -1.47 14.34 9.46
C MET A 46 -1.43 12.85 9.77
N LEU A 47 -1.56 12.48 11.06
CA LEU A 47 -1.64 11.08 11.48
C LEU A 47 -2.82 10.37 10.80
N LYS A 48 -4.01 10.97 10.83
CA LYS A 48 -5.20 10.44 10.16
C LYS A 48 -5.01 10.25 8.64
N SER A 49 -4.30 11.16 7.99
CA SER A 49 -4.02 11.06 6.54
C SER A 49 -3.08 9.90 6.23
N LEU A 50 -2.10 9.64 7.11
CA LEU A 50 -1.21 8.48 7.01
C LEU A 50 -1.95 7.17 7.30
N GLU A 51 -2.80 7.13 8.34
CA GLU A 51 -3.67 5.98 8.64
C GLU A 51 -4.57 5.63 7.46
N VAL A 52 -5.18 6.63 6.81
CA VAL A 52 -6.00 6.46 5.61
C VAL A 52 -5.16 5.89 4.46
N ALA A 53 -3.93 6.36 4.25
CA ALA A 53 -3.06 5.85 3.20
C ALA A 53 -2.72 4.36 3.40
N ILE A 54 -2.39 3.97 4.64
CA ILE A 54 -2.06 2.59 4.99
C ILE A 54 -3.30 1.68 4.90
N ALA A 55 -4.43 2.12 5.46
CA ALA A 55 -5.66 1.34 5.41
C ALA A 55 -6.22 1.18 3.98
N ARG A 56 -5.99 2.15 3.08
CA ARG A 56 -6.28 1.97 1.65
C ARG A 56 -5.40 0.90 1.01
N PHE A 57 -4.15 0.80 1.43
CA PHE A 57 -3.25 -0.25 0.96
C PHE A 57 -3.71 -1.63 1.44
N GLU A 58 -4.04 -1.77 2.72
CA GLU A 58 -4.55 -3.01 3.33
C GLU A 58 -5.85 -3.52 2.68
N ALA A 59 -6.70 -2.62 2.19
CA ALA A 59 -7.95 -2.96 1.51
C ALA A 59 -7.78 -3.40 0.04
N ALA A 60 -6.55 -3.44 -0.47
CA ALA A 60 -6.26 -3.68 -1.89
C ALA A 60 -5.15 -4.71 -2.09
N ASP A 61 -4.94 -5.11 -3.35
CA ASP A 61 -3.89 -6.05 -3.72
C ASP A 61 -2.48 -5.39 -3.72
N LEU A 62 -1.46 -6.22 -3.94
CA LEU A 62 -0.06 -5.78 -3.95
C LEU A 62 0.25 -4.68 -5.00
N THR A 63 -0.53 -4.56 -6.08
CA THR A 63 -0.32 -3.49 -7.08
C THR A 63 -0.60 -2.11 -6.51
N ASN A 64 -1.45 -2.04 -5.47
CA ASN A 64 -1.82 -0.80 -4.79
C ASN A 64 -0.67 -0.18 -3.97
N ILE A 65 0.50 -0.84 -3.88
CA ILE A 65 1.71 -0.25 -3.33
C ILE A 65 2.10 1.06 -4.04
N MET A 66 1.70 1.20 -5.31
CA MET A 66 1.86 2.43 -6.08
C MET A 66 1.05 3.61 -5.49
N ASP A 67 -0.21 3.37 -5.09
CA ASP A 67 -1.07 4.39 -4.44
C ASP A 67 -0.49 4.77 -3.08
N LEU A 68 -0.05 3.78 -2.30
CA LEU A 68 0.58 4.00 -1.01
C LEU A 68 1.80 4.93 -1.13
N ASP A 69 2.74 4.64 -2.02
CA ASP A 69 3.93 5.47 -2.21
C ASP A 69 3.57 6.91 -2.57
N LEU A 70 2.64 7.07 -3.51
CA LEU A 70 2.23 8.38 -3.96
C LEU A 70 1.56 9.17 -2.83
N LEU A 71 0.69 8.54 -2.04
CA LEU A 71 0.08 9.14 -0.86
C LEU A 71 1.13 9.50 0.20
N LEU A 72 2.11 8.64 0.45
CA LEU A 72 3.19 8.95 1.39
C LEU A 72 4.04 10.14 0.92
N ARG A 73 4.29 10.27 -0.39
CA ARG A 73 4.99 11.44 -0.96
C ARG A 73 4.16 12.72 -0.83
N VAL A 74 2.86 12.65 -1.10
CA VAL A 74 1.93 13.78 -0.93
C VAL A 74 1.88 14.21 0.52
N ASN A 75 1.73 13.27 1.46
CA ASN A 75 1.75 13.55 2.90
C ASN A 75 3.09 14.14 3.34
N ARG A 76 4.23 13.63 2.84
CA ARG A 76 5.56 14.18 3.15
C ARG A 76 5.72 15.61 2.61
N LEU A 77 5.16 15.91 1.43
CA LEU A 77 5.14 17.27 0.90
C LEU A 77 4.24 18.19 1.74
N THR A 78 3.05 17.73 2.13
CA THR A 78 2.14 18.46 3.03
C THR A 78 2.83 18.80 4.34
N HIS A 79 3.48 17.81 4.98
CA HIS A 79 4.28 18.02 6.18
C HIS A 79 5.37 19.08 5.96
N LYS A 80 6.15 18.96 4.89
CA LYS A 80 7.21 19.94 4.55
C LYS A 80 6.66 21.36 4.34
N LEU A 81 5.48 21.51 3.73
CA LEU A 81 4.85 22.81 3.50
C LEU A 81 4.32 23.43 4.80
N LEU A 82 3.69 22.63 5.66
CA LEU A 82 3.22 23.07 6.98
C LEU A 82 4.39 23.44 7.89
N ASN A 83 5.47 22.64 7.88
CA ASN A 83 6.62 22.82 8.74
C ASN A 83 7.43 24.10 8.47
N LYS A 84 7.10 24.84 7.39
CA LYS A 84 7.63 26.18 7.12
C LYS A 84 7.10 27.25 8.08
N TYR A 85 5.91 27.04 8.64
CA TYR A 85 5.20 28.04 9.44
C TYR A 85 4.99 27.62 10.88
N ILE A 86 4.88 26.31 11.13
CA ILE A 86 4.60 25.73 12.43
C ILE A 86 5.52 24.53 12.66
N LYS A 87 5.85 24.21 13.91
CA LYS A 87 6.65 23.02 14.22
C LYS A 87 5.74 21.82 14.47
N LEU A 88 5.70 20.89 13.52
CA LEU A 88 4.99 19.61 13.66
C LEU A 88 5.91 18.52 14.23
N ASP A 89 5.32 17.41 14.64
CA ASP A 89 6.08 16.21 14.98
C ASP A 89 6.83 15.70 13.75
N SER A 90 7.92 14.95 13.96
CA SER A 90 8.71 14.46 12.84
C SER A 90 7.85 13.55 11.95
N PHE A 91 7.97 13.71 10.63
CA PHE A 91 7.18 12.90 9.69
C PHE A 91 7.41 11.40 9.89
N ASP A 92 8.65 11.00 10.17
CA ASP A 92 8.98 9.59 10.32
C ASP A 92 8.41 9.01 11.64
N ALA A 93 8.28 9.80 12.71
CA ALA A 93 7.58 9.38 13.92
C ALA A 93 6.07 9.21 13.67
N LEU A 94 5.43 10.17 13.00
CA LEU A 94 4.01 10.08 12.63
C LEU A 94 3.74 8.87 11.71
N LEU A 95 4.66 8.58 10.78
CA LEU A 95 4.58 7.41 9.91
C LEU A 95 4.75 6.12 10.69
N ALA A 96 5.73 6.05 11.61
CA ALA A 96 5.94 4.87 12.44
C ALA A 96 4.73 4.60 13.34
N GLU A 97 4.11 5.64 13.89
CA GLU A 97 2.88 5.53 14.68
C GLU A 97 1.70 5.01 13.84
N ALA A 98 1.43 5.61 12.68
CA ALA A 98 0.36 5.16 11.78
C ALA A 98 0.57 3.72 11.26
N ASN A 99 1.83 3.35 11.02
CA ASN A 99 2.24 2.01 10.60
C ASN A 99 2.31 1.01 11.75
N GLN A 100 2.07 1.43 12.99
CA GLN A 100 2.21 0.62 14.20
C GLN A 100 3.60 -0.03 14.33
N SER A 101 4.65 0.65 13.85
CA SER A 101 6.03 0.15 13.87
C SER A 101 6.89 0.84 14.93
N VAL A 102 6.27 1.36 16.00
CA VAL A 102 6.97 2.00 17.13
C VAL A 102 7.34 0.95 18.16
N SER A 103 6.36 0.16 18.60
CA SER A 103 6.53 -0.90 19.59
C SER A 103 6.74 -2.26 18.93
N ASP A 104 6.15 -2.47 17.76
CA ASP A 104 6.24 -3.73 17.04
C ASP A 104 7.36 -3.68 15.99
N PRO A 105 8.15 -4.77 15.86
CA PRO A 105 9.19 -4.86 14.85
C PRO A 105 8.61 -4.89 13.42
N TYR A 106 7.31 -5.20 13.29
CA TYR A 106 6.62 -5.38 12.03
C TYR A 106 5.47 -4.40 11.91
N GLY A 107 5.65 -3.40 11.05
CA GLY A 107 4.57 -2.48 10.73
C GLY A 107 3.49 -3.13 9.86
N ARG A 108 2.30 -2.53 9.91
CA ARG A 108 1.12 -2.88 9.11
C ARG A 108 1.42 -3.09 7.63
N ILE A 109 2.23 -2.20 7.04
CA ILE A 109 2.59 -2.29 5.62
C ILE A 109 3.36 -3.59 5.32
N THR A 110 4.33 -3.96 6.16
CA THR A 110 5.13 -5.18 5.98
C THR A 110 4.26 -6.43 6.09
N LEU A 111 3.38 -6.47 7.09
CA LEU A 111 2.45 -7.58 7.30
C LEU A 111 1.49 -7.75 6.11
N HIS A 112 0.95 -6.64 5.59
CA HIS A 112 0.09 -6.69 4.41
C HIS A 112 0.83 -7.18 3.16
N ILE A 113 2.06 -6.71 2.93
CA ILE A 113 2.89 -7.17 1.80
C ILE A 113 3.11 -8.68 1.89
N TYR A 114 3.49 -9.20 3.06
CA TYR A 114 3.69 -10.64 3.24
C TYR A 114 2.40 -11.44 2.99
N SER A 115 1.29 -10.99 3.59
CA SER A 115 -0.02 -11.60 3.40
C SER A 115 -0.41 -11.66 1.93
N GLU A 116 -0.28 -10.57 1.19
CA GLU A 116 -0.58 -10.49 -0.24
C GLU A 116 0.39 -11.31 -1.09
N MET A 117 1.66 -11.40 -0.70
CA MET A 117 2.64 -12.23 -1.40
C MET A 117 2.26 -13.72 -1.36
N VAL A 118 1.92 -14.21 -0.18
CA VAL A 118 1.59 -15.63 0.03
C VAL A 118 0.20 -15.99 -0.48
N SER A 119 -0.79 -15.11 -0.27
CA SER A 119 -2.19 -15.41 -0.56
C SER A 119 -2.61 -15.09 -2.00
N ASP A 120 -2.07 -14.04 -2.63
CA ASP A 120 -2.47 -13.60 -3.98
C ASP A 120 -1.35 -13.65 -5.02
N PHE A 121 -0.19 -13.08 -4.72
CA PHE A 121 0.89 -12.94 -5.70
C PHE A 121 1.44 -14.29 -6.16
N LEU A 122 1.98 -15.09 -5.23
CA LEU A 122 2.60 -16.38 -5.57
C LEU A 122 1.63 -17.36 -6.24
N PRO A 123 0.36 -17.49 -5.78
CA PRO A 123 -0.54 -18.46 -6.37
C PRO A 123 -1.14 -18.02 -7.72
N ARG A 124 -1.26 -16.71 -7.99
CA ARG A 124 -2.09 -16.21 -9.12
C ARG A 124 -1.34 -15.38 -10.17
N TYR A 125 -0.03 -15.20 -10.05
CA TYR A 125 0.75 -14.45 -11.03
C TYR A 125 1.74 -15.33 -11.78
N CYS A 126 1.82 -15.14 -13.10
CA CYS A 126 2.81 -15.77 -13.96
C CYS A 126 3.89 -14.77 -14.35
N PHE A 127 5.15 -15.19 -14.20
CA PHE A 127 6.29 -14.39 -14.64
C PHE A 127 6.50 -14.52 -16.15
N ASN A 128 6.60 -13.38 -16.84
CA ASN A 128 7.01 -13.31 -18.23
C ASN A 128 8.44 -12.76 -18.30
N SER A 129 9.39 -13.62 -18.65
CA SER A 129 10.82 -13.30 -18.73
C SER A 129 11.17 -12.29 -19.83
N SER A 130 10.39 -12.23 -20.91
CA SER A 130 10.61 -11.30 -22.02
C SER A 130 10.24 -9.87 -21.64
N THR A 131 9.18 -9.69 -20.86
CA THR A 131 8.72 -8.36 -20.41
C THR A 131 9.19 -7.99 -19.02
N GLN A 132 9.77 -8.94 -18.27
CA GLN A 132 10.17 -8.80 -16.86
C GLN A 132 8.99 -8.35 -15.98
N ARG A 133 7.80 -8.92 -16.23
CA ARG A 133 6.55 -8.60 -15.55
C ARG A 133 5.81 -9.85 -15.14
N PHE A 134 5.19 -9.77 -13.98
CA PHE A 134 4.21 -10.71 -13.49
C PHE A 134 2.83 -10.26 -13.95
N ILE A 135 2.10 -11.16 -14.59
CA ILE A 135 0.73 -10.91 -15.06
C ILE A 135 -0.19 -11.87 -14.33
N ARG A 136 -1.35 -11.37 -13.91
CA ARG A 136 -2.34 -12.19 -13.24
C ARG A 136 -2.84 -13.26 -14.21
N MET A 137 -2.97 -14.50 -13.72
CA MET A 137 -3.54 -15.59 -14.47
C MET A 137 -4.99 -15.23 -14.90
N PRO A 138 -5.39 -15.54 -16.15
CA PRO A 138 -6.76 -15.36 -16.58
C PRO A 138 -7.74 -16.16 -15.69
N ASP A 139 -8.92 -15.59 -15.46
CA ASP A 139 -10.01 -16.31 -14.81
C ASP A 139 -10.39 -17.54 -15.68
N GLY A 140 -10.34 -18.73 -15.09
CA GLY A 140 -10.60 -20.00 -15.76
C GLY A 140 -10.33 -21.21 -14.87
N LYS A 141 -10.41 -22.42 -15.42
CA LYS A 141 -10.25 -23.69 -14.66
C LYS A 141 -8.98 -23.75 -13.80
N ALA A 142 -7.88 -23.15 -14.28
CA ALA A 142 -6.63 -23.07 -13.51
C ALA A 142 -6.76 -22.20 -12.25
N SER A 143 -7.52 -21.09 -12.32
CA SER A 143 -7.78 -20.24 -11.15
C SER A 143 -8.73 -20.90 -10.15
N GLU A 144 -9.61 -21.81 -10.58
CA GLU A 144 -10.52 -22.55 -9.70
C GLU A 144 -9.76 -23.55 -8.81
N LEU A 145 -8.65 -24.10 -9.30
CA LEU A 145 -7.77 -25.01 -8.56
C LEU A 145 -6.97 -24.31 -7.44
N ILE A 146 -6.78 -22.99 -7.54
CA ILE A 146 -5.99 -22.19 -6.61
C ILE A 146 -6.84 -21.76 -5.38
N GLY A 147 -8.14 -22.06 -5.37
CA GLY A 147 -9.07 -21.77 -4.27
C GLY A 147 -9.83 -20.44 -4.46
N GLN A 148 -10.68 -20.10 -3.48
CA GLN A 148 -11.58 -18.94 -3.56
C GLN A 148 -10.83 -17.62 -3.76
N LYS A 149 -11.46 -16.68 -4.48
CA LYS A 149 -11.00 -15.29 -4.59
C LYS A 149 -10.93 -14.68 -3.19
N ILE A 150 -9.82 -14.03 -2.87
CA ILE A 150 -9.63 -13.35 -1.58
C ILE A 150 -10.65 -12.23 -1.47
N SER A 151 -11.52 -12.31 -0.46
CA SER A 151 -12.39 -11.22 -0.08
C SER A 151 -11.63 -10.28 0.84
N ARG A 152 -11.30 -9.09 0.33
CA ARG A 152 -10.68 -8.03 1.11
C ARG A 152 -11.76 -7.19 1.76
N GLU A 153 -11.54 -6.78 3.00
CA GLU A 153 -12.42 -5.82 3.64
C GLU A 153 -12.37 -4.50 2.87
N ARG A 154 -13.54 -3.99 2.48
CA ARG A 154 -13.61 -2.78 1.66
C ARG A 154 -13.27 -1.57 2.51
N PHE A 155 -12.40 -0.71 1.99
CA PHE A 155 -12.12 0.58 2.62
C PHE A 155 -13.41 1.41 2.76
N PRO A 156 -13.82 1.84 3.97
CA PRO A 156 -15.07 2.57 4.18
C PRO A 156 -15.10 3.91 3.44
N PHE A 157 -16.20 4.19 2.74
CA PHE A 157 -16.39 5.45 2.01
C PHE A 157 -16.34 6.70 2.90
N THR A 158 -16.70 6.57 4.18
CA THR A 158 -16.67 7.66 5.18
C THR A 158 -15.27 8.20 5.44
N ASN A 159 -14.23 7.38 5.23
CA ASN A 159 -12.83 7.77 5.41
C ASN A 159 -12.20 8.34 4.14
N ASN A 160 -12.94 8.42 3.03
CA ASN A 160 -12.44 8.82 1.72
C ASN A 160 -12.62 10.32 1.45
N LEU A 161 -12.41 11.15 2.48
CA LEU A 161 -12.49 12.60 2.36
C LEU A 161 -11.35 13.10 1.47
N PRO A 162 -11.62 13.94 0.44
CA PRO A 162 -10.60 14.30 -0.54
C PRO A 162 -9.33 14.89 0.06
N TYR A 163 -9.46 15.69 1.14
CA TYR A 163 -8.34 16.34 1.81
C TYR A 163 -7.44 15.38 2.61
N LEU A 164 -7.91 14.18 2.94
CA LEU A 164 -7.11 13.12 3.57
C LEU A 164 -6.34 12.27 2.55
N VAL A 165 -6.57 12.51 1.25
CA VAL A 165 -6.02 11.72 0.14
C VAL A 165 -5.19 12.66 -0.76
N TYR A 166 -5.68 13.03 -1.96
CA TYR A 166 -4.96 13.90 -2.89
C TYR A 166 -5.41 15.37 -2.86
N GLY A 167 -6.17 15.77 -1.85
CA GLY A 167 -6.62 17.15 -1.65
C GLY A 167 -8.04 17.40 -2.16
N THR A 168 -8.31 17.10 -3.44
CA THR A 168 -9.58 17.43 -4.11
C THR A 168 -10.11 16.26 -4.96
N LYS A 169 -11.41 16.28 -5.29
CA LYS A 169 -12.02 15.23 -6.13
C LYS A 169 -11.36 15.13 -7.53
N PRO A 170 -11.06 16.22 -8.25
CA PRO A 170 -10.33 16.14 -9.52
C PRO A 170 -8.94 15.53 -9.36
N LEU A 171 -8.19 15.91 -8.33
CA LEU A 171 -6.86 15.33 -8.06
C LEU A 171 -6.96 13.84 -7.73
N ASN A 172 -7.94 13.43 -6.92
CA ASN A 172 -8.19 12.00 -6.67
C ASN A 172 -8.44 11.24 -7.98
N TYR A 173 -9.24 11.78 -8.89
CA TYR A 173 -9.48 11.17 -10.19
C TYR A 173 -8.21 11.05 -11.03
N ALA A 174 -7.39 12.10 -11.09
CA ALA A 174 -6.14 12.10 -11.84
C ALA A 174 -5.17 11.03 -11.32
N PHE A 175 -4.93 11.01 -10.01
CA PHE A 175 -4.00 10.06 -9.42
C PHE A 175 -4.50 8.62 -9.50
N SER A 176 -5.80 8.38 -9.30
CA SER A 176 -6.39 7.05 -9.56
C SER A 176 -6.25 6.64 -11.03
N SER A 177 -6.31 7.57 -11.98
CA SER A 177 -6.11 7.27 -13.40
C SER A 177 -4.65 6.92 -13.72
N ILE A 178 -3.69 7.62 -13.10
CA ILE A 178 -2.26 7.30 -13.21
C ILE A 178 -2.00 5.90 -12.63
N GLN A 179 -2.57 5.61 -11.47
CA GLN A 179 -2.40 4.32 -10.79
C GLN A 179 -2.94 3.14 -11.62
N LYS A 180 -4.06 3.31 -12.32
CA LYS A 180 -4.62 2.27 -13.20
C LYS A 180 -3.66 1.79 -14.29
N LEU A 181 -2.65 2.59 -14.65
CA LEU A 181 -1.61 2.16 -15.60
C LEU A 181 -0.72 1.04 -15.02
N TYR A 182 -0.70 0.89 -13.69
CA TYR A 182 0.13 -0.07 -12.97
C TYR A 182 -0.66 -1.25 -12.38
N SER A 183 -2.00 -1.23 -12.41
CA SER A 183 -2.81 -2.29 -11.79
C SER A 183 -2.85 -3.60 -12.59
N GLY A 184 -2.42 -3.59 -13.86
CA GLY A 184 -2.48 -4.75 -14.75
C GLY A 184 -1.31 -5.72 -14.65
N PHE A 185 -0.25 -5.37 -13.89
CA PHE A 185 0.96 -6.17 -13.78
C PHE A 185 1.72 -5.86 -12.50
N ILE A 186 2.63 -6.73 -12.09
CA ILE A 186 3.66 -6.45 -11.08
C ILE A 186 5.03 -6.53 -11.75
N GLY A 187 5.95 -5.63 -11.42
CA GLY A 187 7.24 -5.57 -12.10
C GLY A 187 8.19 -4.57 -11.44
N ALA A 188 9.25 -4.18 -12.15
CA ALA A 188 10.28 -3.27 -11.65
C ALA A 188 9.77 -2.03 -10.85
N PRO A 189 8.75 -1.26 -11.30
CA PRO A 189 8.27 -0.11 -10.53
C PRO A 189 7.71 -0.51 -9.16
N HIS A 190 6.97 -1.62 -9.08
CA HIS A 190 6.42 -2.14 -7.84
C HIS A 190 7.51 -2.61 -6.90
N PHE A 191 8.45 -3.43 -7.39
CA PHE A 191 9.56 -3.93 -6.57
C PHE A 191 10.46 -2.80 -6.04
N ARG A 192 10.71 -1.75 -6.85
CA ARG A 192 11.48 -0.58 -6.38
C ARG A 192 10.81 0.11 -5.20
N ILE A 193 9.48 0.22 -5.21
CA ILE A 193 8.73 0.80 -4.10
C ILE A 193 8.75 -0.14 -2.90
N LEU A 194 8.50 -1.44 -3.10
CA LEU A 194 8.57 -2.45 -2.05
C LEU A 194 9.91 -2.39 -1.31
N CYS A 195 11.03 -2.37 -2.04
CA CYS A 195 12.35 -2.29 -1.41
C CYS A 195 12.54 -1.03 -0.55
N ARG A 196 12.03 0.12 -1.01
CA ARG A 196 12.14 1.38 -0.26
C ARG A 196 11.25 1.42 0.98
N VAL A 197 10.03 0.88 0.87
CA VAL A 197 9.05 0.90 1.96
C VAL A 197 9.40 -0.12 3.04
N LEU A 198 9.90 -1.29 2.65
CA LEU A 198 10.32 -2.35 3.58
C LEU A 198 11.67 -2.07 4.24
N GLY A 199 12.59 -1.42 3.52
CA GLY A 199 13.98 -1.31 3.95
C GLY A 199 14.67 -2.67 4.10
N TYR A 200 15.91 -2.68 4.60
CA TYR A 200 16.68 -3.91 4.73
C TYR A 200 16.05 -4.93 5.70
N SER A 201 15.55 -4.46 6.84
CA SER A 201 14.94 -5.34 7.85
C SER A 201 13.66 -6.00 7.34
N GLY A 202 12.77 -5.23 6.70
CA GLY A 202 11.53 -5.78 6.13
C GLY A 202 11.78 -6.74 4.97
N ILE A 203 12.79 -6.47 4.13
CA ILE A 203 13.18 -7.39 3.05
C ILE A 203 13.71 -8.70 3.62
N ALA A 204 14.63 -8.64 4.59
CA ALA A 204 15.21 -9.84 5.20
C ALA A 204 14.13 -10.74 5.80
N LEU A 205 13.20 -10.14 6.55
CA LEU A 205 12.05 -10.84 7.13
C LEU A 205 11.18 -11.52 6.07
N ILE A 206 10.78 -10.78 5.01
CA ILE A 206 9.93 -11.34 3.96
C ILE A 206 10.64 -12.50 3.25
N ILE A 207 11.95 -12.39 2.99
CA ILE A 207 12.70 -13.48 2.37
C ILE A 207 12.72 -14.71 3.27
N GLU A 208 12.99 -14.54 4.56
CA GLU A 208 13.00 -15.65 5.54
C GLU A 208 11.64 -16.35 5.61
N GLU A 209 10.58 -15.57 5.76
CA GLU A 209 9.20 -16.09 5.82
C GLU A 209 8.77 -16.78 4.52
N LEU A 210 9.15 -16.23 3.35
CA LEU A 210 8.87 -16.86 2.07
C LEU A 210 9.65 -18.17 1.89
N LEU A 211 10.89 -18.26 2.36
CA LEU A 211 11.67 -19.51 2.33
C LEU A 211 11.01 -20.58 3.21
N ASN A 212 10.56 -20.21 4.42
CA ASN A 212 9.82 -21.10 5.31
C ASN A 212 8.50 -21.57 4.67
N PHE A 213 7.76 -20.66 4.03
CA PHE A 213 6.55 -21.00 3.30
C PHE A 213 6.81 -21.99 2.15
N ILE A 214 7.82 -21.74 1.33
CA ILE A 214 8.21 -22.62 0.21
C ILE A 214 8.65 -23.99 0.74
N HIS A 215 9.46 -24.04 1.79
CA HIS A 215 9.92 -25.27 2.41
C HIS A 215 8.73 -26.14 2.85
N ASN A 216 7.77 -25.55 3.57
CA ASN A 216 6.56 -26.22 4.01
C ASN A 216 5.71 -26.74 2.83
N LYS A 217 5.56 -25.95 1.76
CA LYS A 217 4.82 -26.38 0.56
C LYS A 217 5.48 -27.56 -0.15
N ILE A 218 6.82 -27.58 -0.24
CA ILE A 218 7.58 -28.68 -0.84
C ILE A 218 7.42 -29.95 0.00
N GLN A 219 7.66 -29.87 1.31
CA GLN A 219 7.63 -31.04 2.19
C GLN A 219 6.23 -31.64 2.32
N ILE A 220 5.20 -30.81 2.46
CA ILE A 220 3.84 -31.30 2.76
C ILE A 220 3.09 -31.61 1.47
N SER A 221 2.99 -30.64 0.55
CA SER A 221 2.06 -30.74 -0.59
C SER A 221 2.68 -31.42 -1.81
N ILE A 222 3.88 -31.00 -2.20
CA ILE A 222 4.52 -31.50 -3.42
C ILE A 222 5.00 -32.93 -3.21
N THR A 223 5.66 -33.21 -2.08
CA THR A 223 6.16 -34.56 -1.76
C THR A 223 5.02 -35.59 -1.71
N ALA A 224 3.89 -35.24 -1.08
CA ALA A 224 2.71 -36.10 -1.07
C ALA A 224 2.15 -36.35 -2.48
N SER A 225 2.05 -35.29 -3.30
CA SER A 225 1.58 -35.39 -4.68
C SER A 225 2.50 -36.26 -5.54
N VAL A 226 3.82 -36.09 -5.42
CA VAL A 226 4.82 -36.91 -6.11
C VAL A 226 4.73 -38.37 -5.67
N HIS A 227 4.52 -38.64 -4.38
CA HIS A 227 4.35 -40.00 -3.89
C HIS A 227 3.09 -40.67 -4.47
N SER A 228 1.96 -39.96 -4.49
CA SER A 228 0.72 -40.44 -5.09
C SER A 228 0.86 -40.70 -6.59
N ILE A 229 1.49 -39.78 -7.34
CA ILE A 229 1.74 -39.97 -8.78
C ILE A 229 2.68 -41.15 -9.01
N ARG A 230 3.73 -41.31 -8.19
CA ARG A 230 4.66 -42.44 -8.28
C ARG A 230 3.96 -43.77 -8.03
N GLN A 231 3.07 -43.86 -7.04
CA GLN A 231 2.26 -45.05 -6.82
C GLN A 231 1.34 -45.36 -8.02
N ALA A 232 0.70 -44.33 -8.58
CA ALA A 232 -0.16 -44.50 -9.76
C ALA A 232 0.62 -44.92 -11.02
N MET A 233 1.87 -44.45 -11.19
CA MET A 233 2.73 -44.81 -12.31
C MET A 233 3.43 -46.17 -12.14
N GLY A 234 3.72 -46.59 -10.91
CA GLY A 234 4.45 -47.83 -10.59
C GLY A 234 3.73 -49.15 -10.93
N GLY A 235 2.54 -49.09 -11.54
CA GLY A 235 1.76 -50.27 -11.98
C GLY A 235 1.85 -50.59 -13.49
N LYS A 236 2.57 -49.81 -14.29
CA LYS A 236 2.74 -50.07 -15.73
C LYS A 236 4.20 -49.81 -16.14
N ASP A 237 4.92 -50.87 -16.51
CA ASP A 237 6.19 -50.76 -17.21
C ASP A 237 5.98 -49.91 -18.47
N ALA A 238 6.45 -48.66 -18.43
CA ALA A 238 6.40 -47.76 -19.56
C ALA A 238 7.40 -48.27 -20.62
N LYS A 239 6.97 -49.20 -21.47
CA LYS A 239 7.70 -49.54 -22.69
C LYS A 239 7.72 -48.29 -23.57
N MET A 240 8.91 -47.83 -23.94
CA MET A 240 9.09 -46.84 -25.00
C MET A 240 8.42 -47.42 -26.25
N LEU A 241 7.40 -46.74 -26.77
CA LEU A 241 6.80 -47.07 -28.06
C LEU A 241 7.88 -46.80 -29.12
N ASN A 242 8.47 -47.87 -29.64
CA ASN A 242 9.36 -47.84 -30.81
C ASN A 242 8.56 -47.49 -32.07
#